data_AF-A0A0R0C2T9-F1
#
_entry.id   AF-A0A0R0C2T9-F1
#
_cell.length_a   1.000
_cell.length_b   1.000
_cell.length_c   1.000
_cell.angle_alpha   90.00
_cell.angle_beta   90.00
_cell.angle_gamma   90.00
#
_symmetry.space_group_name_H-M   'P 1'
#
loop_
_entity.id
_entity.type
_entity.pdbx_description
1 polymer ?
#
loop_
_entity_poly.entity_id
_entity_poly.type
_entity_poly.pdbx_seq_one_letter_code
_entity_poly.pdbx_strand_id
1 'polypeptide(L)'
;MAAGIKDYWDLTKPRVVALIVFTAFVGMFLAIPGLPSAAQLLTGVVAFVGIWLSAAAAAAINQLLDARIDAQMARTSWRPLVVGKVTPRQVLVFAGILTAVSMLLLVVWVNVITAVLTFASLIGYAVIYTVYLKRATSQNIVIGGLAGATPPLLGWAAITGMTGPDDWLHASLLVAIIFIWTPPHFWALAIFRRADYAKAEVPMLPVTHGVVHTRKQIFIYTVLLVIVSTLPAVVGMSGLFYLGGAIVLNSVFLWYAWKMLNPPDEQFNMKTFGYSILYLMALFAFLLVDHWLLPWQ
;
A
#
# COMPACT_ATOMS: atom_id res chain seq x y z
N MET A 1 -4.56 -31.45 12.34
CA MET A 1 -4.58 -31.43 10.85
C MET A 1 -3.29 -30.80 10.38
N ALA A 2 -2.63 -31.40 9.38
CA ALA A 2 -1.44 -30.79 8.78
C ALA A 2 -1.84 -29.52 8.01
N ALA A 3 -1.00 -28.48 8.09
CA ALA A 3 -1.20 -27.24 7.33
C ALA A 3 -1.18 -27.54 5.82
N GLY A 4 -2.19 -27.07 5.09
CA GLY A 4 -2.26 -27.21 3.64
C GLY A 4 -1.65 -26.01 2.90
N ILE A 5 -1.40 -26.15 1.60
CA ILE A 5 -0.92 -25.05 0.73
C ILE A 5 -1.83 -23.83 0.81
N LYS A 6 -3.14 -24.04 0.89
CA LYS A 6 -4.13 -22.97 1.04
C LYS A 6 -3.93 -22.16 2.32
N ASP A 7 -3.55 -22.80 3.42
CA ASP A 7 -3.31 -22.11 4.69
C ASP A 7 -2.08 -21.18 4.59
N TYR A 8 -1.02 -21.61 3.91
CA TYR A 8 0.15 -20.77 3.63
C TYR A 8 -0.16 -19.66 2.63
N TRP A 9 -0.97 -19.93 1.61
CA TRP A 9 -1.45 -18.91 0.68
C TRP A 9 -2.24 -17.81 1.39
N ASP A 10 -3.13 -18.18 2.31
CA ASP A 10 -3.92 -17.22 3.10
C ASP A 10 -3.05 -16.36 4.03
N LEU A 11 -1.89 -16.86 4.50
CA LEU A 11 -0.92 -16.06 5.26
C LEU A 11 -0.38 -14.88 4.45
N THR A 12 -0.24 -15.04 3.13
CA THR A 12 0.33 -14.01 2.24
C THR A 12 -0.62 -12.85 1.95
N LYS A 13 -1.90 -12.91 2.35
CA LYS A 13 -2.92 -11.88 2.04
C LYS A 13 -2.94 -11.53 0.53
N PRO A 14 -3.19 -12.50 -0.37
CA PRO A 14 -2.97 -12.37 -1.81
C PRO A 14 -3.70 -11.17 -2.44
N ARG A 15 -4.92 -10.86 -1.98
CA ARG A 15 -5.68 -9.69 -2.49
C ARG A 15 -5.04 -8.36 -2.13
N VAL A 16 -4.47 -8.25 -0.93
CA VAL A 16 -3.81 -7.02 -0.45
C VAL A 16 -2.44 -6.89 -1.11
N VAL A 17 -1.67 -7.99 -1.15
CA VAL A 17 -0.36 -8.01 -1.81
C VAL A 17 -0.50 -7.73 -3.31
N ALA A 18 -1.48 -8.30 -4.02
CA ALA A 18 -1.69 -8.01 -5.44
C ALA A 18 -1.89 -6.51 -5.71
N LEU A 19 -2.66 -5.81 -4.87
CA LEU A 19 -2.87 -4.36 -4.99
C LEU A 19 -1.56 -3.58 -4.78
N ILE A 20 -0.79 -3.96 -3.76
CA ILE A 20 0.52 -3.36 -3.43
C ILE A 20 1.49 -3.56 -4.60
N VAL A 21 1.62 -4.78 -5.11
CA VAL A 21 2.57 -5.08 -6.18
C VAL A 21 2.09 -4.51 -7.53
N PHE A 22 0.80 -4.28 -7.74
CA PHE A 22 0.31 -3.52 -8.89
C PHE A 22 0.92 -2.11 -8.94
N THR A 23 0.99 -1.41 -7.80
CA THR A 23 1.64 -0.09 -7.77
C THR A 23 3.15 -0.16 -8.00
N ALA A 24 3.82 -1.24 -7.56
CA ALA A 24 5.21 -1.51 -7.91
C ALA A 24 5.39 -1.73 -9.43
N PHE A 25 4.50 -2.50 -10.04
CA PHE A 25 4.48 -2.71 -11.48
C PHE A 25 4.37 -1.39 -12.24
N VAL A 26 3.42 -0.52 -11.87
CA VAL A 26 3.30 0.81 -12.49
C VAL A 26 4.59 1.62 -12.29
N GLY A 27 5.18 1.60 -11.10
CA GLY A 27 6.46 2.25 -10.83
C GLY A 27 7.60 1.78 -11.73
N MET A 28 7.67 0.48 -12.07
CA MET A 28 8.68 -0.06 -13.00
C MET A 28 8.55 0.53 -14.40
N PHE A 29 7.32 0.65 -14.92
CA PHE A 29 7.08 1.17 -16.27
C PHE A 29 7.32 2.67 -16.35
N LEU A 30 6.92 3.44 -15.33
CA LEU A 30 7.11 4.89 -15.31
C LEU A 30 8.60 5.29 -15.23
N ALA A 31 9.47 4.37 -14.78
CA ALA A 31 10.87 4.63 -14.53
C ALA A 31 11.75 4.74 -15.79
N ILE A 32 11.22 4.37 -16.95
CA ILE A 32 11.95 4.38 -18.22
C ILE A 32 11.14 5.13 -19.27
N PRO A 33 11.76 5.87 -20.20
CA PRO A 33 11.04 6.45 -21.32
C PRO A 33 10.67 5.35 -22.33
N GLY A 34 9.37 5.12 -22.54
CA GLY A 34 8.86 4.25 -23.59
C GLY A 34 8.80 2.76 -23.22
N LEU A 35 9.00 1.88 -24.20
CA LEU A 35 8.86 0.43 -24.00
C LEU A 35 10.14 -0.19 -23.41
N PRO A 36 10.03 -1.09 -22.42
CA PRO A 36 11.17 -1.77 -21.85
C PRO A 36 11.87 -2.68 -22.88
N SER A 37 13.21 -2.65 -22.86
CA SER A 37 14.03 -3.65 -23.54
C SER A 37 13.82 -5.05 -22.96
N ALA A 38 14.19 -6.11 -23.71
CA ALA A 38 14.08 -7.49 -23.23
C ALA A 38 14.83 -7.73 -21.90
N ALA A 39 15.98 -7.07 -21.72
CA ALA A 39 16.74 -7.12 -20.47
C ALA A 39 15.97 -6.47 -19.31
N GLN A 40 15.40 -5.27 -19.52
CA GLN A 40 14.59 -4.58 -18.52
C GLN A 40 13.30 -5.34 -18.18
N LEU A 41 12.68 -6.01 -19.17
CA LEU A 41 11.55 -6.90 -18.92
C LEU A 41 11.95 -8.07 -18.01
N LEU A 42 13.07 -8.72 -18.29
CA LEU A 42 13.56 -9.82 -17.46
C LEU A 42 13.87 -9.35 -16.03
N THR A 43 14.62 -8.25 -15.88
CA THR A 43 14.90 -7.64 -14.58
C THR A 43 13.62 -7.23 -13.86
N GLY A 44 12.66 -6.64 -14.57
CA GLY A 44 11.36 -6.25 -14.04
C GLY A 44 10.54 -7.44 -13.54
N VAL A 45 10.53 -8.57 -14.26
CA VAL A 45 9.86 -9.80 -13.81
C VAL A 45 10.52 -10.35 -12.55
N VAL A 46 11.86 -10.42 -12.50
CA VAL A 46 12.59 -10.90 -11.32
C VAL A 46 12.36 -9.98 -10.12
N ALA A 47 12.38 -8.66 -10.34
CA ALA A 47 12.07 -7.67 -9.32
C ALA A 47 10.64 -7.78 -8.81
N PHE A 48 9.67 -7.96 -9.71
CA PHE A 48 8.26 -8.12 -9.36
C PHE A 48 8.07 -9.34 -8.44
N VAL A 49 8.69 -10.48 -8.78
CA VAL A 49 8.67 -11.68 -7.94
C VAL A 49 9.36 -11.41 -6.60
N GLY A 50 10.54 -10.79 -6.59
CA GLY A 50 11.26 -10.43 -5.36
C GLY A 50 10.43 -9.55 -4.42
N ILE A 51 9.85 -8.47 -4.94
CA ILE A 51 8.99 -7.55 -4.18
C ILE A 51 7.73 -8.26 -3.68
N TRP A 52 7.09 -9.09 -4.51
CA TRP A 52 5.93 -9.89 -4.11
C TRP A 52 6.24 -10.83 -2.95
N LEU A 53 7.36 -11.55 -3.01
CA LEU A 53 7.79 -12.47 -1.96
C LEU A 53 8.06 -11.73 -0.64
N SER A 54 8.69 -10.55 -0.70
CA SER A 54 8.89 -9.69 0.48
C SER A 54 7.57 -9.21 1.08
N ALA A 55 6.65 -8.71 0.25
CA ALA A 55 5.33 -8.28 0.70
C ALA A 55 4.51 -9.44 1.31
N ALA A 56 4.61 -10.63 0.73
CA ALA A 56 4.00 -11.85 1.27
C ALA A 56 4.61 -12.26 2.62
N ALA A 57 5.94 -12.16 2.77
CA ALA A 57 6.62 -12.40 4.04
C ALA A 57 6.18 -11.39 5.11
N ALA A 58 6.11 -10.11 4.76
CA ALA A 58 5.65 -9.04 5.64
C ALA A 58 4.19 -9.25 6.07
N ALA A 59 3.33 -9.71 5.16
CA ALA A 59 1.95 -10.07 5.46
C ALA A 59 1.85 -11.27 6.42
N ALA A 60 2.68 -12.30 6.22
CA ALA A 60 2.72 -13.47 7.10
C ALA A 60 3.22 -13.10 8.52
N ILE A 61 4.28 -12.30 8.63
CA ILE A 61 4.79 -11.79 9.91
C ILE A 61 3.72 -10.91 10.58
N ASN A 62 3.03 -10.06 9.82
CA ASN A 62 1.96 -9.25 10.36
C ASN A 62 0.83 -10.12 10.95
N GLN A 63 0.41 -11.21 10.28
CA GLN A 63 -0.57 -12.14 10.88
C GLN A 63 -0.02 -12.83 12.14
N LEU A 64 1.27 -13.16 12.17
CA LEU A 64 1.92 -13.74 13.35
C LEU A 64 1.83 -12.81 14.56
N LEU A 65 2.17 -11.55 14.37
CA LEU A 65 2.20 -10.54 15.43
C LEU A 65 0.80 -10.06 15.85
N ASP A 66 -0.15 -10.10 14.91
CA ASP A 66 -1.54 -9.71 15.15
C ASP A 66 -2.44 -10.86 15.62
N ALA A 67 -1.94 -12.09 15.76
CA ALA A 67 -2.76 -13.27 16.04
C ALA A 67 -3.74 -13.09 17.23
N ARG A 68 -3.31 -12.42 18.31
CA ARG A 68 -4.17 -12.13 19.48
C ARG A 68 -5.28 -11.12 19.17
N ILE A 69 -4.99 -10.10 18.36
CA ILE A 69 -5.96 -9.08 17.93
C ILE A 69 -6.93 -9.71 16.93
N ASP A 70 -6.40 -10.48 15.97
CA ASP A 70 -7.17 -11.14 14.94
C ASP A 70 -8.21 -12.11 15.52
N ALA A 71 -7.89 -12.77 16.64
CA ALA A 71 -8.81 -13.66 17.36
C ALA A 71 -10.05 -12.95 17.93
N GLN A 72 -9.95 -11.65 18.22
CA GLN A 72 -11.03 -10.86 18.79
C GLN A 72 -11.95 -10.21 17.74
N MET A 73 -11.55 -10.25 16.47
CA MET A 73 -12.26 -9.62 15.35
C MET A 73 -13.02 -10.66 14.52
N ALA A 74 -14.32 -10.43 14.30
CA ALA A 74 -15.18 -11.35 13.54
C ALA A 74 -14.67 -11.67 12.13
N ARG A 75 -13.95 -10.74 11.50
CA ARG A 75 -13.42 -10.89 10.13
C ARG A 75 -12.16 -11.75 10.06
N THR A 76 -11.44 -11.96 11.16
CA THR A 76 -10.09 -12.56 11.13
C THR A 76 -9.91 -13.69 12.13
N SER A 77 -10.92 -13.97 12.95
CA SER A 77 -10.93 -15.08 13.90
C SER A 77 -10.82 -16.46 13.23
N TRP A 78 -11.14 -16.57 11.94
CA TRP A 78 -11.02 -17.79 11.15
C TRP A 78 -9.62 -18.03 10.55
N ARG A 79 -8.67 -17.10 10.71
CA ARG A 79 -7.35 -17.19 10.07
C ARG A 79 -6.60 -18.47 10.48
N PRO A 80 -5.84 -19.12 9.57
CA PRO A 80 -5.20 -20.41 9.84
C PRO A 80 -4.32 -20.44 11.11
N LEU A 81 -3.62 -19.34 11.41
CA LEU A 81 -2.82 -19.22 12.63
C LEU A 81 -3.67 -19.13 13.91
N VAL A 82 -4.80 -18.43 13.85
CA VAL A 82 -5.70 -18.23 15.00
C VAL A 82 -6.41 -19.54 15.37
N VAL A 83 -6.84 -20.30 14.37
CA VAL A 83 -7.50 -21.61 14.57
C VAL A 83 -6.51 -22.77 14.78
N GLY A 84 -5.21 -22.50 14.86
CA GLY A 84 -4.17 -23.49 15.14
C GLY A 84 -3.83 -24.45 13.99
N LYS A 85 -4.23 -24.15 12.74
CA LYS A 85 -3.85 -24.95 11.56
C LYS A 85 -2.37 -24.81 11.20
N VAL A 86 -1.80 -23.63 11.45
CA VAL A 86 -0.38 -23.34 11.25
C VAL A 86 0.22 -22.87 12.56
N THR A 87 1.37 -23.41 12.94
CA THR A 87 2.06 -23.03 14.17
C THR A 87 2.85 -21.72 13.99
N PRO A 88 3.07 -20.92 15.05
CA PRO A 88 3.94 -19.75 15.00
C PRO A 88 5.32 -20.01 14.38
N ARG A 89 5.93 -21.17 14.70
CA ARG A 89 7.23 -21.58 14.15
C ARG A 89 7.17 -21.81 12.64
N GLN A 90 6.11 -22.46 12.14
CA GLN A 90 5.91 -22.64 10.70
C GLN A 90 5.74 -21.30 9.97
N VAL A 91 4.98 -20.36 10.54
CA VAL A 91 4.84 -19.01 9.95
C VAL A 91 6.18 -18.29 9.89
N LEU A 92 6.98 -18.34 10.97
CA LEU A 92 8.29 -17.70 11.01
C LEU A 92 9.27 -18.31 10.00
N VAL A 93 9.34 -19.65 9.90
CA VAL A 93 10.17 -20.34 8.90
C VAL A 93 9.73 -19.99 7.49
N PHE A 94 8.43 -20.03 7.22
CA PHE A 94 7.88 -19.67 5.91
C PHE A 94 8.22 -18.23 5.52
N ALA A 95 7.96 -17.26 6.41
CA ALA A 95 8.30 -15.85 6.16
C ALA A 95 9.82 -15.65 6.00
N GLY A 96 10.64 -16.36 6.77
CA GLY A 96 12.10 -16.36 6.66
C GLY A 96 12.57 -16.85 5.29
N ILE A 97 12.01 -17.95 4.79
CA ILE A 97 12.33 -18.48 3.46
C ILE A 97 11.92 -17.47 2.37
N LEU A 98 10.69 -16.94 2.43
CA LEU A 98 10.22 -15.93 1.47
C LEU A 98 11.13 -14.70 1.45
N THR A 99 11.54 -14.22 2.63
CA THR A 99 12.46 -13.08 2.76
C THR A 99 13.83 -13.40 2.19
N ALA A 100 14.41 -14.57 2.50
CA ALA A 100 15.71 -14.97 1.99
C ALA A 100 15.71 -15.11 0.46
N VAL A 101 14.69 -15.74 -0.11
CA VAL A 101 14.55 -15.88 -1.57
C VAL A 101 14.32 -14.50 -2.22
N SER A 102 13.48 -13.66 -1.63
CA SER A 102 13.28 -12.28 -2.09
C SER A 102 14.60 -11.51 -2.15
N MET A 103 15.38 -11.50 -1.06
CA MET A 103 16.65 -10.77 -1.00
C MET A 103 17.68 -11.34 -1.98
N LEU A 104 17.76 -12.66 -2.11
CA LEU A 104 18.64 -13.30 -3.09
C LEU A 104 18.28 -12.87 -4.52
N LEU A 105 16.99 -12.89 -4.86
CA LEU A 105 16.51 -12.46 -6.18
C LEU A 105 16.90 -11.00 -6.48
N LEU A 106 16.65 -10.11 -5.52
CA LEU A 106 16.88 -8.68 -5.70
C LEU A 106 18.36 -8.31 -5.74
N VAL A 107 19.20 -8.90 -4.88
CA VAL A 107 20.64 -8.60 -4.82
C VAL A 107 21.37 -9.12 -6.06
N VAL A 108 21.06 -10.35 -6.50
CA VAL A 108 21.84 -11.03 -7.54
C VAL A 108 21.39 -10.63 -8.95
N TRP A 109 20.09 -10.46 -9.18
CA TRP A 109 19.53 -10.27 -10.53
C TRP A 109 18.85 -8.92 -10.77
N VAL A 110 18.76 -8.05 -9.76
CA VAL A 110 18.13 -6.72 -9.90
C VAL A 110 19.13 -5.63 -9.55
N ASN A 111 19.24 -5.26 -8.26
CA ASN A 111 20.27 -4.36 -7.73
C ASN A 111 20.16 -4.29 -6.19
N VAL A 112 21.25 -3.87 -5.55
CA VAL A 112 21.36 -3.80 -4.08
C VAL A 112 20.41 -2.75 -3.49
N ILE A 113 20.22 -1.60 -4.15
CA ILE A 113 19.37 -0.53 -3.60
C ILE A 113 17.91 -0.98 -3.49
N THR A 114 17.39 -1.72 -4.48
CA THR A 114 16.04 -2.31 -4.45
C THR A 114 15.92 -3.32 -3.33
N ALA A 115 16.93 -4.17 -3.11
CA ALA A 115 16.94 -5.12 -2.01
C ALA A 115 16.89 -4.42 -0.65
N VAL A 116 17.74 -3.41 -0.43
CA VAL A 116 17.78 -2.64 0.82
C VAL A 116 16.45 -1.93 1.08
N LEU A 117 15.89 -1.24 0.09
CA LEU A 117 14.61 -0.54 0.22
C LEU A 117 13.45 -1.52 0.46
N THR A 118 13.46 -2.67 -0.22
CA THR A 118 12.45 -3.72 -0.04
C THR A 118 12.53 -4.34 1.36
N PHE A 119 13.74 -4.58 1.86
CA PHE A 119 13.96 -5.08 3.22
C PHE A 119 13.56 -4.04 4.28
N ALA A 120 13.93 -2.78 4.08
CA ALA A 120 13.53 -1.68 4.95
C ALA A 120 12.00 -1.54 5.01
N SER A 121 11.31 -1.66 3.87
CA SER A 121 9.84 -1.66 3.80
C SER A 121 9.22 -2.83 4.56
N LEU A 122 9.78 -4.04 4.43
CA LEU A 122 9.37 -5.21 5.19
C LEU A 122 9.49 -4.96 6.69
N ILE A 123 10.63 -4.46 7.17
CA ILE A 123 10.86 -4.16 8.59
C ILE A 123 9.95 -3.03 9.06
N GLY A 124 9.78 -1.97 8.26
CA GLY A 124 8.89 -0.86 8.55
C GLY A 124 7.45 -1.32 8.76
N TYR A 125 6.94 -2.20 7.91
CA TYR A 125 5.58 -2.73 8.04
C TYR A 125 5.46 -3.79 9.16
N ALA A 126 6.34 -4.79 9.15
CA ALA A 126 6.24 -5.94 10.03
C ALA A 126 6.62 -5.62 11.48
N VAL A 127 7.60 -4.75 11.71
CA VAL A 127 8.10 -4.43 13.05
C VAL A 127 7.57 -3.07 13.51
N ILE A 128 7.96 -1.99 12.82
CA ILE A 128 7.67 -0.62 13.29
C ILE A 128 6.16 -0.38 13.33
N TYR A 129 5.44 -0.70 12.24
CA TYR A 129 4.00 -0.52 12.20
C TYR A 129 3.27 -1.55 13.07
N THR A 130 3.48 -2.85 12.84
CA THR A 130 2.65 -3.89 13.47
C THR A 130 2.88 -4.02 14.98
N VAL A 131 4.13 -3.96 15.44
CA VAL A 131 4.45 -4.14 16.87
C VAL A 131 4.23 -2.86 17.66
N TYR A 132 4.68 -1.72 17.11
CA TYR A 132 4.73 -0.47 17.83
C TYR A 132 3.58 0.48 17.46
N LEU A 133 3.62 1.07 16.26
CA LEU A 133 2.71 2.17 15.91
C LEU A 133 1.24 1.80 16.05
N LYS A 134 0.86 0.60 15.57
CA LYS A 134 -0.52 0.10 15.62
C LYS A 134 -1.11 0.12 17.03
N ARG A 135 -0.27 -0.08 18.06
CA ARG A 135 -0.68 -0.16 19.48
C ARG A 135 -0.45 1.15 20.23
N ALA A 136 0.45 2.00 19.76
CA ALA A 136 0.93 3.16 20.51
C ALA A 136 0.25 4.50 20.15
N THR A 137 -0.32 4.64 18.95
CA THR A 137 -0.79 5.96 18.48
C THR A 137 -2.00 5.90 17.57
N SER A 138 -2.81 6.97 17.60
CA SER A 138 -3.92 7.20 16.65
C SER A 138 -3.47 7.61 15.26
N GLN A 139 -2.19 7.97 15.11
CA GLN A 139 -1.52 8.23 13.84
C GLN A 139 -0.91 6.97 13.22
N ASN A 140 -1.27 5.78 13.73
CA ASN A 140 -0.74 4.50 13.28
C ASN A 140 -0.86 4.29 11.77
N ILE A 141 -1.98 4.70 11.17
CA ILE A 141 -2.23 4.58 9.73
C ILE A 141 -1.47 5.62 8.93
N VAL A 142 -1.30 6.84 9.46
CA VAL A 142 -0.55 7.89 8.77
C VAL A 142 0.93 7.49 8.72
N ILE A 143 1.55 7.28 9.87
CA ILE A 143 2.99 6.98 9.95
C ILE A 143 3.27 5.57 9.39
N GLY A 144 2.45 4.59 9.76
CA GLY A 144 2.59 3.21 9.28
C GLY A 144 2.26 3.03 7.79
N GLY A 145 1.47 3.96 7.23
CA GLY A 145 1.14 3.99 5.80
C GLY A 145 2.36 4.21 4.92
N LEU A 146 3.45 4.76 5.44
CA LEU A 146 4.68 4.99 4.68
C LEU A 146 5.26 3.69 4.12
N ALA A 147 5.36 2.63 4.94
CA ALA A 147 5.86 1.34 4.48
C ALA A 147 4.96 0.77 3.36
N GLY A 148 3.64 0.89 3.51
CA GLY A 148 2.67 0.47 2.50
C GLY A 148 2.67 1.31 1.22
N ALA A 149 3.21 2.53 1.27
CA ALA A 149 3.30 3.46 0.15
C ALA A 149 4.58 3.30 -0.69
N THR A 150 5.58 2.57 -0.19
CA THR A 150 6.85 2.32 -0.91
C THR A 150 6.83 1.46 -2.19
N PRO A 151 5.84 0.58 -2.48
CA PRO A 151 5.92 -0.32 -3.64
C PRO A 151 6.22 0.34 -4.99
N PRO A 152 5.59 1.47 -5.41
CA PRO A 152 5.97 2.12 -6.67
C PRO A 152 7.44 2.58 -6.70
N LEU A 153 7.98 3.02 -5.56
CA LEU A 153 9.40 3.37 -5.43
C LEU A 153 10.30 2.14 -5.55
N LEU A 154 9.88 0.99 -5.01
CA LEU A 154 10.62 -0.28 -5.18
C LEU A 154 10.64 -0.70 -6.66
N GLY A 155 9.51 -0.53 -7.35
CA GLY A 155 9.41 -0.76 -8.79
C GLY A 155 10.33 0.15 -9.60
N TRP A 156 10.34 1.45 -9.28
CA TRP A 156 11.24 2.41 -9.92
C TRP A 156 12.71 2.04 -9.71
N ALA A 157 13.10 1.78 -8.46
CA ALA A 157 14.46 1.40 -8.09
C ALA A 157 14.93 0.13 -8.79
N ALA A 158 14.01 -0.81 -9.04
CA ALA A 158 14.33 -2.07 -9.70
C ALA A 158 14.85 -1.87 -11.14
N ILE A 159 14.38 -0.82 -11.81
CA ILE A 159 14.72 -0.56 -13.21
C ILE A 159 15.88 0.43 -13.33
N THR A 160 15.90 1.52 -12.55
CA THR A 160 16.90 2.59 -12.69
C THR A 160 18.09 2.46 -11.75
N GLY A 161 17.96 1.65 -10.70
CA GLY A 161 18.94 1.59 -9.62
C GLY A 161 19.07 2.91 -8.84
N MET A 162 18.11 3.84 -8.96
CA MET A 162 18.14 5.17 -8.32
C MET A 162 19.39 5.98 -8.67
N THR A 163 19.86 5.86 -9.91
CA THR A 163 21.08 6.51 -10.42
C THR A 163 20.80 7.78 -11.22
N GLY A 164 19.58 7.95 -11.72
CA GLY A 164 19.16 9.14 -12.46
C GLY A 164 18.98 10.37 -11.55
N PRO A 165 19.12 11.59 -12.09
CA PRO A 165 19.00 12.83 -11.32
C PRO A 165 17.60 13.00 -10.69
N ASP A 166 16.56 12.61 -11.42
CA ASP A 166 15.16 12.81 -10.99
C ASP A 166 14.51 11.55 -10.40
N ASP A 167 15.24 10.44 -10.30
CA ASP A 167 14.72 9.15 -9.84
C ASP A 167 14.07 9.24 -8.45
N TRP A 168 14.80 9.87 -7.51
CA TRP A 168 14.31 10.06 -6.15
C TRP A 168 13.09 10.97 -6.09
N LEU A 169 13.04 12.00 -6.94
CA LEU A 169 11.90 12.92 -7.02
C LEU A 169 10.66 12.18 -7.53
N HIS A 170 10.74 11.55 -8.70
CA HIS A 170 9.61 10.85 -9.30
C HIS A 170 9.10 9.68 -8.45
N ALA A 171 10.02 8.85 -7.94
CA ALA A 171 9.64 7.73 -7.08
C ALA A 171 9.00 8.21 -5.77
N SER A 172 9.51 9.29 -5.16
CA SER A 172 8.93 9.84 -3.92
C SER A 172 7.57 10.49 -4.13
N LEU A 173 7.28 11.05 -5.32
CA LEU A 173 5.94 11.55 -5.66
C LEU A 173 4.91 10.42 -5.69
N LEU A 174 5.25 9.26 -6.28
CA LEU A 174 4.37 8.09 -6.27
C LEU A 174 4.10 7.59 -4.84
N VAL A 175 5.13 7.58 -3.99
CA VAL A 175 4.99 7.26 -2.56
C VAL A 175 4.10 8.28 -1.87
N ALA A 176 4.29 9.58 -2.12
CA ALA A 176 3.51 10.66 -1.51
C ALA A 176 2.02 10.54 -1.85
N ILE A 177 1.67 10.18 -3.09
CA ILE A 177 0.28 9.92 -3.49
C ILE A 177 -0.34 8.81 -2.64
N ILE A 178 0.30 7.64 -2.55
CA ILE A 178 -0.24 6.52 -1.76
C ILE A 178 -0.26 6.86 -0.27
N PHE A 179 0.78 7.52 0.23
CA PHE A 179 0.90 7.92 1.63
C PHE A 179 -0.23 8.86 2.05
N ILE A 180 -0.51 9.92 1.28
CA ILE A 180 -1.59 10.88 1.57
C ILE A 180 -2.98 10.29 1.29
N TRP A 181 -3.08 9.35 0.36
CA TRP A 181 -4.31 8.59 0.10
C TRP A 181 -4.67 7.60 1.22
N THR A 182 -3.68 7.08 1.95
CA THR A 182 -3.88 6.02 2.94
C THR A 182 -4.83 6.43 4.08
N PRO A 183 -4.71 7.62 4.70
CA PRO A 183 -5.62 8.07 5.75
C PRO A 183 -7.09 8.22 5.31
N PRO A 184 -7.44 8.94 4.21
CA PRO A 184 -8.83 9.07 3.79
C PRO A 184 -9.45 7.73 3.39
N HIS A 185 -8.65 6.81 2.82
CA HIS A 185 -9.06 5.44 2.54
C HIS A 185 -9.37 4.66 3.83
N PHE A 186 -8.38 4.51 4.70
CA PHE A 186 -8.49 3.58 5.83
C PHE A 186 -9.39 4.13 6.94
N TRP A 187 -9.41 5.43 7.19
CA TRP A 187 -10.27 6.01 8.21
C TRP A 187 -11.76 5.92 7.85
N ALA A 188 -12.12 5.92 6.57
CA ALA A 188 -13.50 5.64 6.15
C ALA A 188 -13.94 4.22 6.61
N LEU A 189 -13.08 3.21 6.45
CA LEU A 189 -13.31 1.87 6.99
C LEU A 189 -13.32 1.87 8.53
N ALA A 190 -12.40 2.60 9.16
CA ALA A 190 -12.28 2.65 10.62
C ALA A 190 -13.50 3.27 11.30
N ILE A 191 -14.17 4.24 10.66
CA ILE A 191 -15.44 4.79 11.14
C ILE A 191 -16.52 3.70 11.12
N PHE A 192 -16.66 2.98 10.02
CA PHE A 192 -17.65 1.91 9.88
C PHE A 192 -17.40 0.74 10.85
N ARG A 193 -16.13 0.45 11.15
CA ARG A 193 -15.70 -0.65 12.04
C ARG A 193 -15.25 -0.19 13.43
N ARG A 194 -15.72 0.99 13.87
CA ARG A 194 -15.28 1.61 15.12
C ARG A 194 -15.45 0.68 16.34
N ALA A 195 -16.58 -0.02 16.44
CA ALA A 195 -16.87 -0.93 17.55
C ALA A 195 -15.88 -2.10 17.61
N ASP A 196 -15.52 -2.69 16.46
CA ASP A 196 -14.56 -3.78 16.38
C ASP A 196 -13.16 -3.33 16.83
N TYR A 197 -12.74 -2.11 16.43
CA TYR A 197 -11.46 -1.54 16.84
C TYR A 197 -11.41 -1.18 18.33
N ALA A 198 -12.51 -0.64 18.87
CA ALA A 198 -12.63 -0.35 20.30
C ALA A 198 -12.57 -1.62 21.15
N LYS A 199 -13.26 -2.69 20.72
CA LYS A 199 -13.23 -3.99 21.40
C LYS A 199 -11.83 -4.60 21.43
N ALA A 200 -11.06 -4.42 20.36
CA ALA A 200 -9.70 -4.92 20.26
C ALA A 200 -8.64 -3.95 20.83
N GLU A 201 -9.07 -2.89 21.53
CA GLU A 201 -8.21 -1.87 22.16
C GLU A 201 -7.20 -1.22 21.20
N VAL A 202 -7.54 -1.14 19.91
CA VAL A 202 -6.68 -0.50 18.92
C VAL A 202 -6.99 1.00 18.89
N PRO A 203 -6.01 1.89 19.15
CA PRO A 203 -6.24 3.33 19.33
C PRO A 203 -6.50 4.08 18.02
N MET A 204 -7.34 3.55 17.13
CA MET A 204 -7.71 4.19 15.86
C MET A 204 -8.27 5.59 16.08
N LEU A 205 -8.01 6.51 15.15
CA LEU A 205 -8.47 7.90 15.23
C LEU A 205 -9.97 8.06 15.60
N PRO A 206 -10.93 7.33 15.00
CA PRO A 206 -12.35 7.44 15.39
C PRO A 206 -12.66 6.88 16.79
N VAL A 207 -11.81 6.02 17.34
CA VAL A 207 -11.94 5.49 18.71
C VAL A 207 -11.46 6.52 19.72
N THR A 208 -10.29 7.13 19.48
CA THR A 208 -9.63 8.05 20.41
C THR A 208 -10.14 9.49 20.35
N HIS A 209 -10.42 10.01 19.14
CA HIS A 209 -10.80 11.42 18.91
C HIS A 209 -12.25 11.58 18.41
N GLY A 210 -12.95 10.47 18.21
CA GLY A 210 -14.33 10.45 17.75
C GLY A 210 -14.51 10.61 16.24
N VAL A 211 -15.70 10.22 15.78
CA VAL A 211 -16.05 10.14 14.34
C VAL A 211 -16.05 11.51 13.67
N VAL A 212 -16.52 12.56 14.36
CA VAL A 212 -16.57 13.93 13.81
C VAL A 212 -15.18 14.45 13.48
N HIS A 213 -14.20 14.25 14.38
CA HIS A 213 -12.82 14.65 14.13
C HIS A 213 -12.22 13.84 12.97
N THR A 214 -12.44 12.52 12.94
CA THR A 214 -11.95 11.66 11.85
C THR A 214 -12.50 12.08 10.49
N ARG A 215 -13.78 12.45 10.38
CA ARG A 215 -14.37 12.96 9.13
C ARG A 215 -13.69 14.23 8.64
N LYS A 216 -13.39 15.17 9.56
CA LYS A 216 -12.63 16.39 9.23
C LYS A 216 -11.23 16.05 8.70
N GLN A 217 -10.55 15.11 9.35
CA GLN A 217 -9.22 14.65 8.90
C GLN A 217 -9.28 13.99 7.52
N ILE A 218 -10.29 13.16 7.24
CA ILE A 218 -10.48 12.59 5.91
C ILE A 218 -10.62 13.73 4.87
N PHE A 219 -11.45 14.74 5.13
CA PHE A 219 -11.57 15.89 4.24
C PHE A 219 -10.25 16.62 4.01
N ILE A 220 -9.51 16.94 5.08
CA ILE A 220 -8.20 17.61 5.00
C ILE A 220 -7.21 16.80 4.16
N TYR A 221 -7.07 15.50 4.43
CA TYR A 221 -6.15 14.64 3.67
C TYR A 221 -6.61 14.45 2.22
N THR A 222 -7.91 14.46 1.92
CA THR A 222 -8.38 14.44 0.53
C THR A 222 -8.02 15.74 -0.20
N VAL A 223 -8.06 16.90 0.46
CA VAL A 223 -7.56 18.16 -0.12
C VAL A 223 -6.05 18.09 -0.39
N LEU A 224 -5.27 17.57 0.57
CA LEU A 224 -3.83 17.35 0.37
C LEU A 224 -3.56 16.35 -0.77
N LEU A 225 -4.40 15.32 -0.91
CA LEU A 225 -4.29 14.34 -1.99
C LEU A 225 -4.50 14.99 -3.36
N VAL A 226 -5.42 15.97 -3.48
CA VAL A 226 -5.58 16.73 -4.72
C VAL A 226 -4.29 17.45 -5.10
N ILE A 227 -3.66 18.13 -4.13
CA ILE A 227 -2.40 18.83 -4.36
C ILE A 227 -1.33 17.83 -4.82
N VAL A 228 -1.09 16.78 -4.03
CA VAL A 228 -0.01 15.82 -4.29
C VAL A 228 -0.22 15.03 -5.59
N SER A 229 -1.45 14.67 -5.94
CA SER A 229 -1.75 13.97 -7.19
C SER A 229 -1.70 14.87 -8.42
N THR A 230 -1.65 16.20 -8.29
CA THR A 230 -1.40 17.09 -9.44
C THR A 230 0.09 17.37 -9.65
N LEU A 231 0.94 17.13 -8.65
CA LEU A 231 2.38 17.37 -8.73
C LEU A 231 3.09 16.60 -9.86
N PRO A 232 2.76 15.32 -10.17
CA PRO A 232 3.38 14.65 -11.32
C PRO A 232 3.26 15.45 -12.62
N ALA A 233 2.16 16.17 -12.84
CA ALA A 233 1.98 16.98 -14.04
C ALA A 233 2.80 18.28 -13.98
N VAL A 234 2.92 18.86 -12.78
CA VAL A 234 3.67 20.11 -12.56
C VAL A 234 5.17 19.89 -12.74
N VAL A 235 5.71 18.75 -12.32
CA VAL A 235 7.14 18.44 -12.45
C VAL A 235 7.52 17.87 -13.82
N GLY A 236 6.57 17.75 -14.76
CA GLY A 236 6.81 17.18 -16.08
C GLY A 236 6.88 15.64 -16.12
N MET A 237 6.57 14.97 -15.02
CA MET A 237 6.47 13.50 -14.92
C MET A 237 5.13 12.97 -15.46
N SER A 238 4.20 13.82 -15.90
CA SER A 238 2.93 13.41 -16.52
C SER A 238 2.37 14.53 -17.40
N GLY A 239 1.63 14.15 -18.43
CA GLY A 239 1.00 15.03 -19.39
C GLY A 239 -0.42 15.45 -19.02
N LEU A 240 -1.07 16.11 -19.97
CA LEU A 240 -2.43 16.63 -19.81
C LEU A 240 -3.48 15.53 -19.71
N PHE A 241 -3.21 14.33 -20.26
CA PHE A 241 -4.15 13.20 -20.19
C PHE A 241 -4.25 12.69 -18.74
N TYR A 242 -3.12 12.49 -18.07
CA TYR A 242 -3.10 12.22 -16.64
C TYR A 242 -3.78 13.34 -15.83
N LEU A 243 -3.42 14.61 -16.08
CA LEU A 243 -3.95 15.73 -15.34
C LEU A 243 -5.49 15.82 -15.44
N GLY A 244 -6.04 15.62 -16.64
CA GLY A 244 -7.49 15.56 -16.85
C GLY A 244 -8.16 14.45 -16.04
N GLY A 245 -7.61 13.23 -16.09
CA GLY A 245 -8.08 12.10 -15.29
C GLY A 245 -7.99 12.35 -13.78
N ALA A 246 -6.87 12.89 -13.31
CA ALA A 246 -6.63 13.24 -11.92
C ALA A 246 -7.63 14.29 -11.42
N ILE A 247 -7.93 15.34 -12.20
CA ILE A 247 -8.92 16.37 -11.84
C ILE A 247 -10.31 15.77 -11.65
N VAL A 248 -10.75 14.89 -12.56
CA VAL A 248 -12.06 14.22 -12.45
C VAL A 248 -12.11 13.34 -11.21
N LEU A 249 -11.10 12.48 -11.02
CA LEU A 249 -11.01 11.58 -9.87
C LEU A 249 -10.97 12.35 -8.54
N ASN A 250 -10.20 13.44 -8.48
CA ASN A 250 -10.09 14.33 -7.33
C ASN A 250 -11.40 15.03 -7.01
N SER A 251 -12.10 15.54 -8.03
CA SER A 251 -13.38 16.23 -7.85
C SER A 251 -14.42 15.31 -7.23
N VAL A 252 -14.50 14.06 -7.70
CA VAL A 252 -15.42 13.07 -7.13
C VAL A 252 -14.97 12.64 -5.73
N PHE A 253 -13.67 12.47 -5.46
CA PHE A 253 -13.20 12.13 -4.11
C PHE A 253 -13.48 13.26 -3.11
N LEU A 254 -13.22 14.52 -3.50
CA LEU A 254 -13.54 15.69 -2.69
C LEU A 254 -15.04 15.77 -2.40
N TRP A 255 -15.89 15.46 -3.37
CA TRP A 255 -17.32 15.38 -3.14
C TRP A 255 -17.69 14.32 -2.10
N TYR A 256 -17.12 13.11 -2.18
CA TYR A 256 -17.30 12.08 -1.15
C TYR A 256 -16.81 12.54 0.22
N ALA A 257 -15.61 13.13 0.30
CA ALA A 257 -15.02 13.58 1.55
C ALA A 257 -15.83 14.73 2.18
N TRP A 258 -16.32 15.67 1.37
CA TRP A 258 -17.20 16.75 1.81
C TRP A 258 -18.55 16.21 2.31
N LYS A 259 -19.21 15.33 1.54
CA LYS A 259 -20.44 14.68 1.97
C LYS A 259 -20.25 13.85 3.23
N MET A 260 -19.06 13.28 3.45
CA MET A 260 -18.78 12.51 4.64
C MET A 260 -18.69 13.36 5.91
N LEU A 261 -18.59 14.69 5.83
CA LEU A 261 -18.72 15.58 6.99
C LEU A 261 -20.14 15.50 7.59
N ASN A 262 -21.16 15.35 6.74
CA ASN A 262 -22.55 15.12 7.12
C ASN A 262 -23.18 14.03 6.23
N PRO A 263 -22.87 12.74 6.49
CA PRO A 263 -23.22 11.66 5.57
C PRO A 263 -24.72 11.36 5.62
N PRO A 264 -25.30 10.93 4.48
CA PRO A 264 -26.72 10.59 4.40
C PRO A 264 -27.10 9.35 5.22
N ASP A 265 -26.19 8.39 5.32
CA ASP A 265 -26.37 7.13 6.04
C ASP A 265 -25.01 6.58 6.53
N GLU A 266 -25.02 5.55 7.37
CA GLU A 266 -23.80 4.90 7.85
C GLU A 266 -23.05 4.12 6.76
N GLN A 267 -23.74 3.66 5.72
CA GLN A 267 -23.14 2.92 4.61
C GLN A 267 -22.28 3.83 3.71
N PHE A 268 -22.48 5.14 3.78
CA PHE A 268 -21.70 6.12 3.04
C PHE A 268 -20.20 6.01 3.33
N ASN A 269 -19.82 5.61 4.55
CA ASN A 269 -18.42 5.32 4.90
C ASN A 269 -17.82 4.21 4.01
N MET A 270 -18.60 3.16 3.73
CA MET A 270 -18.17 2.06 2.86
C MET A 270 -18.21 2.45 1.38
N LYS A 271 -19.10 3.34 0.96
CA LYS A 271 -19.10 3.91 -0.40
C LYS A 271 -17.84 4.74 -0.64
N THR A 272 -17.46 5.62 0.30
CA THR A 272 -16.20 6.37 0.27
C THR A 272 -15.00 5.43 0.23
N PHE A 273 -14.99 4.39 1.07
CA PHE A 273 -13.93 3.36 1.05
C PHE A 273 -13.83 2.67 -0.32
N GLY A 274 -14.96 2.22 -0.90
CA GLY A 274 -14.98 1.60 -2.23
C GLY A 274 -14.47 2.53 -3.33
N TYR A 275 -14.94 3.79 -3.33
CA TYR A 275 -14.46 4.80 -4.28
C TYR A 275 -12.96 5.07 -4.12
N SER A 276 -12.43 5.11 -2.91
CA SER A 276 -11.00 5.36 -2.70
C SER A 276 -10.10 4.25 -3.30
N ILE A 277 -10.56 2.99 -3.36
CA ILE A 277 -9.85 1.91 -4.07
C ILE A 277 -9.87 2.16 -5.57
N LEU A 278 -11.05 2.46 -6.14
CA LEU A 278 -11.21 2.81 -7.56
C LEU A 278 -10.32 4.00 -7.93
N TYR A 279 -10.34 5.05 -7.09
CA TYR A 279 -9.54 6.26 -7.26
C TYR A 279 -8.06 5.92 -7.43
N LEU A 280 -7.48 5.13 -6.52
CA LEU A 280 -6.04 4.83 -6.57
C LEU A 280 -5.70 3.99 -7.80
N MET A 281 -6.50 2.97 -8.11
CA MET A 281 -6.31 2.12 -9.28
C MET A 281 -6.39 2.92 -10.57
N ALA A 282 -7.41 3.77 -10.71
CA ALA A 282 -7.61 4.61 -11.88
C ALA A 282 -6.52 5.65 -12.01
N LEU A 283 -6.10 6.31 -10.92
CA LEU A 283 -5.04 7.33 -10.95
C LEU A 283 -3.71 6.74 -11.44
N PHE A 284 -3.31 5.57 -10.94
CA PHE A 284 -2.11 4.87 -11.40
C PHE A 284 -2.25 4.33 -12.83
N ALA A 285 -3.45 3.91 -13.24
CA ALA A 285 -3.70 3.53 -14.63
C ALA A 285 -3.59 4.74 -15.57
N PHE A 286 -4.10 5.92 -15.18
CA PHE A 286 -3.93 7.16 -15.93
C PHE A 286 -2.45 7.54 -16.07
N LEU A 287 -1.65 7.44 -14.99
CA LEU A 287 -0.19 7.66 -15.08
C LEU A 287 0.45 6.73 -16.10
N LEU A 288 0.13 5.44 -16.04
CA LEU A 288 0.72 4.43 -16.93
C LEU A 288 0.33 4.67 -18.40
N VAL A 289 -0.94 4.96 -18.67
CA VAL A 289 -1.42 5.22 -20.04
C VAL A 289 -0.85 6.53 -20.57
N ASP A 290 -0.84 7.59 -19.77
CA ASP A 290 -0.26 8.89 -20.13
C ASP A 290 1.22 8.75 -20.51
N HIS A 291 1.98 8.00 -19.72
CA HIS A 291 3.38 7.70 -19.99
C HIS A 291 3.62 7.02 -21.36
N TRP A 292 2.71 6.17 -21.80
CA TRP A 292 2.80 5.54 -23.13
C TRP A 292 2.33 6.45 -24.27
N LEU A 293 1.42 7.39 -23.99
CA LEU A 293 0.94 8.37 -24.97
C LEU A 293 1.96 9.50 -25.20
N LEU A 294 2.63 9.93 -24.13
CA LEU A 294 3.62 11.00 -24.12
C LEU A 294 4.78 10.61 -23.21
N PRO A 295 5.74 9.80 -23.68
CA PRO A 295 6.93 9.50 -22.90
C PRO A 295 7.68 10.82 -22.62
N TRP A 296 8.01 11.09 -21.35
CA TRP A 296 8.88 12.23 -21.01
C TRP A 296 10.22 12.07 -21.75
N GLN A 297 10.71 13.19 -22.31
CA GLN A 297 12.01 13.27 -22.99
C GLN A 297 13.14 13.43 -21.99
#